data_AF-A0A9N8D866-F1
#
_entry.id   AF-A0A9N8D866-F1
#
_cell.length_a   1.000
_cell.length_b   1.000
_cell.length_c   1.000
_cell.angle_alpha   90.00
_cell.angle_beta   90.00
_cell.angle_gamma   90.00
#
_symmetry.space_group_name_H-M   'P 1'
#
loop_
_entity.id
_entity.type
_entity.pdbx_description
1 polymer ?
#
loop_
_entity_poly.entity_id
_entity_poly.type
_entity_poly.pdbx_seq_one_letter_code
_entity_poly.pdbx_strand_id
1 'polypeptide(L)'
;MVAPDDLQPRDVLLGRGGSTYTHSGNRLLRTFLDEQYMGTWNSLTSKKAKTTLTRQIVMDLETEGFRFLRWDDVSNEWIMVDQNVAREKIATLLREMARFEPYRVLDGAQNRAYDDDDDDDGPQDDMMGQLHHDTVPSLFASV
;
A
#
# COMPACT_ATOMS: atom_id res chain seq x y z
N MET A 1 6.85 24.02 1.92
CA MET A 1 7.24 23.51 0.60
C MET A 1 8.73 23.24 0.65
N VAL A 2 9.18 22.14 0.06
CA VAL A 2 10.57 21.69 0.03
C VAL A 2 11.00 21.71 -1.43
N ALA A 3 12.04 22.48 -1.74
CA ALA A 3 12.62 22.50 -3.08
C ALA A 3 13.27 21.14 -3.39
N PRO A 4 13.34 20.71 -4.66
CA PRO A 4 13.97 19.44 -5.01
C PRO A 4 15.43 19.32 -4.55
N ASP A 5 16.16 20.43 -4.48
CA ASP A 5 17.54 20.49 -3.99
C ASP A 5 17.68 20.39 -2.46
N ASP A 6 16.58 20.53 -1.71
CA ASP A 6 16.57 20.45 -0.23
C ASP A 6 16.09 19.08 0.29
N LEU A 7 15.90 18.11 -0.61
CA LEU A 7 15.53 16.74 -0.25
C LEU A 7 16.62 16.11 0.63
N GLN A 8 16.21 15.69 1.82
CA GLN A 8 17.09 15.01 2.75
C GLN A 8 17.06 13.49 2.56
N PRO A 9 18.15 12.78 2.92
CA PRO A 9 18.19 11.33 2.82
C PRO A 9 17.14 10.58 3.66
N ARG A 10 16.52 11.23 4.64
CA ARG A 10 15.45 10.69 5.48
C ARG A 10 14.05 11.07 5.01
N ASP A 11 13.94 11.82 3.91
CA ASP A 11 12.65 12.20 3.38
C ASP A 11 12.00 11.03 2.63
N VAL A 12 10.76 10.73 3.01
CA VAL A 12 9.93 9.68 2.44
C VAL A 12 9.12 10.30 1.32
N LEU A 13 9.39 9.88 0.09
CA LEU A 13 8.74 10.43 -1.10
C LEU A 13 7.49 9.60 -1.46
N LEU A 14 6.33 10.24 -1.41
CA LEU A 14 5.05 9.71 -1.83
C LEU A 14 4.81 10.06 -3.30
N GLY A 15 4.58 9.04 -4.12
CA GLY A 15 4.27 9.19 -5.54
C GLY A 15 4.35 7.84 -6.27
N ARG A 16 3.88 7.81 -7.52
CA ARG A 16 4.02 6.65 -8.42
C ARG A 16 5.19 6.92 -9.38
N GLY A 17 6.24 6.10 -9.31
CA GLY A 17 7.41 6.23 -10.19
C GLY A 17 8.64 5.47 -9.67
N GLY A 18 9.54 5.05 -10.57
CA GLY A 18 10.73 4.29 -10.19
C GLY A 18 11.71 5.07 -9.30
N SER A 19 11.81 6.38 -9.49
CA SER A 19 12.76 7.24 -8.74
C SER A 19 12.36 7.47 -7.29
N THR A 20 11.07 7.45 -6.94
CA THR A 20 10.65 7.54 -5.54
C THR A 20 10.92 6.23 -4.82
N TYR A 21 10.68 5.07 -5.46
CA TYR A 21 10.94 3.76 -4.86
C TYR A 21 12.39 3.58 -4.41
N THR A 22 13.35 4.08 -5.19
CA THR A 22 14.78 3.92 -4.93
C THR A 22 15.36 4.96 -3.97
N HIS A 23 14.58 5.98 -3.58
CA HIS A 23 15.04 7.01 -2.67
C HIS A 23 15.52 6.43 -1.33
N SER A 24 16.61 6.97 -0.80
CA SER A 24 17.21 6.51 0.46
C SER A 24 16.22 6.53 1.62
N GLY A 25 15.40 7.58 1.73
CA GLY A 25 14.39 7.67 2.80
C GLY A 25 13.32 6.58 2.71
N ASN A 26 12.93 6.19 1.50
CA ASN A 26 11.99 5.08 1.31
C ASN A 26 12.62 3.74 1.66
N ARG A 27 13.90 3.50 1.31
CA ARG A 27 14.65 2.31 1.73
C ARG A 27 14.77 2.22 3.25
N LEU A 28 15.24 3.30 3.89
CA LEU A 28 15.38 3.40 5.34
C LEU A 28 14.06 3.16 6.06
N LEU A 29 12.97 3.72 5.54
CA LEU A 29 11.63 3.48 6.08
C LEU A 29 11.30 1.98 6.12
N ARG A 30 11.54 1.26 5.02
CA ARG A 30 11.24 -0.18 4.97
C ARG A 30 12.10 -1.00 5.92
N THR A 31 13.41 -0.73 5.97
CA THR A 31 14.32 -1.36 6.93
C THR A 31 13.86 -1.11 8.37
N PHE A 32 13.49 0.13 8.69
CA PHE A 32 12.98 0.51 10.01
C PHE A 32 11.68 -0.24 10.36
N LEU A 33 10.74 -0.34 9.43
CA LEU A 33 9.49 -1.09 9.64
C LEU A 33 9.74 -2.59 9.83
N ASP A 34 10.65 -3.18 9.04
CA ASP A 34 11.00 -4.60 9.13
C ASP A 34 11.65 -4.94 10.48
N GLU A 35 12.66 -4.15 10.87
CA GLU A 35 13.43 -4.41 12.08
C GLU A 35 12.62 -4.15 13.36
N GLN A 36 11.81 -3.08 13.39
CA GLN A 36 11.20 -2.60 14.63
C GLN A 36 9.73 -3.02 14.81
N TYR A 37 8.97 -3.20 13.72
CA TYR A 37 7.51 -3.32 13.82
C TYR A 37 6.90 -4.57 13.17
N MET A 38 7.56 -5.21 12.20
CA MET A 38 6.99 -6.39 11.52
C MET A 38 6.66 -7.53 12.47
N GLY A 39 7.55 -7.82 13.42
CA GLY A 39 7.29 -8.86 14.43
C GLY A 39 6.02 -8.58 15.24
N THR A 40 5.83 -7.33 15.68
CA THR A 40 4.61 -6.92 16.40
C THR A 40 3.40 -6.95 15.47
N TRP A 41 3.49 -6.40 14.26
CA TRP A 41 2.39 -6.36 13.29
C TRP A 41 1.85 -7.74 12.94
N ASN A 42 2.73 -8.73 12.74
CA ASN A 42 2.36 -10.10 12.43
C ASN A 42 1.71 -10.83 13.62
N SER A 43 2.07 -10.45 14.85
CA SER A 43 1.43 -10.99 16.06
C SER A 43 0.01 -10.44 16.29
N LEU A 44 -0.34 -9.30 15.67
CA LEU A 44 -1.63 -8.66 15.84
C LEU A 44 -2.70 -9.27 14.92
N THR A 45 -3.79 -9.75 15.52
CA THR A 45 -4.97 -10.24 14.79
C THR A 45 -6.08 -9.19 14.69
N SER A 46 -6.12 -8.21 15.60
CA SER A 46 -7.18 -7.19 15.65
C SER A 46 -6.91 -5.99 14.73
N LYS A 47 -7.90 -5.63 13.90
CA LYS A 47 -7.88 -4.43 13.04
C LYS A 47 -7.70 -3.13 13.83
N LYS A 48 -8.27 -3.06 15.05
CA LYS A 48 -8.12 -1.89 15.95
C LYS A 48 -6.69 -1.77 16.47
N ALA A 49 -6.08 -2.90 16.83
CA ALA A 49 -4.69 -2.93 17.29
C ALA A 49 -3.72 -2.54 16.16
N LYS A 50 -3.93 -3.05 14.94
CA LYS A 50 -3.16 -2.66 13.75
C LYS A 50 -3.24 -1.16 13.47
N THR A 51 -4.43 -0.58 13.54
CA THR A 51 -4.63 0.86 13.36
C THR A 51 -3.90 1.70 14.42
N THR A 52 -3.94 1.23 15.67
CA THR A 52 -3.24 1.88 16.79
C THR A 52 -1.73 1.82 16.60
N LEU A 53 -1.20 0.66 16.19
CA LEU A 53 0.21 0.47 15.90
C LEU A 53 0.68 1.37 14.75
N THR A 54 -0.08 1.45 13.65
CA THR A 54 0.26 2.34 12.53
C THR A 54 0.35 3.81 12.96
N ARG A 55 -0.56 4.27 13.82
CA ARG A 55 -0.51 5.63 14.35
C ARG A 55 0.75 5.86 15.19
N GLN A 56 1.13 4.89 16.02
CA GLN A 56 2.35 4.96 16.82
C GLN A 56 3.59 5.04 15.92
N ILE A 57 3.67 4.18 14.91
CA ILE A 57 4.79 4.16 13.94
C ILE A 57 5.02 5.52 13.30
N VAL A 58 3.95 6.20 12.87
CA VAL A 58 4.08 7.52 12.25
C VAL A 58 4.67 8.55 13.23
N MET A 59 4.24 8.52 14.50
CA MET A 59 4.80 9.41 15.54
C MET A 59 6.28 9.11 15.81
N ASP A 60 6.65 7.83 15.85
CA ASP A 60 8.03 7.41 16.07
C ASP A 60 8.93 7.85 14.90
N LEU A 61 8.44 7.70 13.65
CA LEU A 61 9.12 8.18 12.45
C LEU A 61 9.29 9.70 12.42
N GLU A 62 8.26 10.45 12.79
CA GLU A 62 8.35 11.92 12.92
C GLU A 62 9.39 12.33 13.98
N THR A 63 9.47 11.58 15.08
CA THR A 63 10.46 11.81 16.16
C THR A 63 11.88 11.49 15.71
N GLU A 64 12.06 10.46 14.88
CA GLU A 64 13.33 10.10 14.22
C GLU A 64 13.73 11.07 13.08
N GLY A 65 12.87 12.05 12.78
CA GLY A 65 13.12 13.09 11.78
C GLY A 65 12.80 12.69 10.35
N PHE A 66 11.97 11.66 10.14
CA PHE A 66 11.41 11.35 8.82
C PHE A 66 10.34 12.38 8.46
N ARG A 67 10.41 12.87 7.21
CA ARG A 67 9.39 13.75 6.64
C ARG A 67 8.72 13.07 5.47
N PHE A 68 7.40 13.10 5.44
CA PHE A 68 6.62 12.56 4.35
C PHE A 68 6.31 13.67 3.34
N LEU A 69 6.77 13.51 2.11
CA LEU A 69 6.66 14.51 1.05
C LEU A 69 5.90 13.95 -0.13
N ARG A 70 5.02 14.74 -0.72
CA ARG A 70 4.35 14.41 -1.99
C ARG A 70 4.68 15.48 -3.01
N TRP A 71 4.97 15.05 -4.23
CA TRP A 71 5.19 15.96 -5.34
C TRP A 71 3.88 16.65 -5.71
N ASP A 72 3.91 17.97 -5.87
CA ASP A 72 2.79 18.75 -6.38
C ASP A 72 3.13 19.25 -7.78
N ASP A 73 2.39 18.76 -8.78
CA ASP A 73 2.60 19.10 -10.19
C ASP A 73 2.27 20.56 -10.50
N VAL A 74 1.45 21.22 -9.66
CA VAL A 74 1.04 22.62 -9.86
C VAL A 74 2.13 23.58 -9.43
N SER A 75 2.69 23.38 -8.23
CA SER A 75 3.80 24.20 -7.73
C SER A 75 5.18 23.72 -8.20
N ASN A 76 5.26 22.49 -8.73
CA ASN A 76 6.52 21.82 -9.11
C ASN A 76 7.49 21.71 -7.91
N GLU A 77 6.93 21.42 -6.73
CA GLU A 77 7.64 21.35 -5.45
C GLU A 77 7.18 20.14 -4.61
N TRP A 78 7.99 19.74 -3.64
CA TRP A 78 7.62 18.72 -2.66
C TRP A 78 6.85 19.36 -1.49
N ILE A 79 5.65 18.86 -1.21
CA ILE A 79 4.81 19.35 -0.13
C ILE A 79 4.76 18.32 0.99
N MET A 80 4.91 18.77 2.24
CA MET A 80 4.71 17.91 3.41
C MET A 80 3.26 17.42 3.43
N VAL A 81 3.09 16.11 3.57
CA VAL A 81 1.77 15.52 3.67
C VAL A 81 1.29 15.50 5.11
N ASP A 82 -0.04 15.47 5.27
CA ASP A 82 -0.68 15.31 6.56
C ASP A 82 -0.42 13.90 7.13
N GLN A 83 -0.45 13.80 8.45
CA GLN A 83 -0.23 12.58 9.22
C GLN A 83 -1.20 11.46 8.81
N ASN A 84 -2.42 11.81 8.38
CA ASN A 84 -3.41 10.86 7.87
C ASN A 84 -2.92 10.15 6.59
N VAL A 85 -2.30 10.90 5.68
CA VAL A 85 -1.75 10.38 4.42
C VAL A 85 -0.51 9.53 4.71
N ALA A 86 0.36 9.99 5.61
CA ALA A 86 1.51 9.21 6.08
C ALA A 86 1.08 7.86 6.68
N ARG A 87 0.07 7.87 7.56
CA ARG A 87 -0.51 6.66 8.16
C ARG A 87 -1.02 5.67 7.12
N GLU A 88 -1.74 6.14 6.10
CA GLU A 88 -2.22 5.27 5.02
C GLU A 88 -1.08 4.66 4.21
N LYS A 89 -0.04 5.46 3.93
CA LYS A 89 1.18 4.97 3.28
C LYS A 89 1.84 3.85 4.11
N ILE A 90 2.00 4.05 5.42
CA ILE A 90 2.56 3.06 6.32
C ILE A 90 1.69 1.80 6.38
N ALA A 91 0.36 1.94 6.54
CA ALA A 91 -0.55 0.79 6.58
C ALA A 91 -0.51 -0.04 5.29
N THR A 92 -0.37 0.61 4.13
CA THR A 92 -0.22 -0.09 2.86
C THR A 92 1.13 -0.79 2.77
N LEU A 93 2.24 -0.13 3.12
CA LEU A 93 3.58 -0.75 3.16
C LEU A 93 3.61 -1.96 4.11
N LEU A 94 3.05 -1.84 5.31
CA LEU A 94 2.98 -2.95 6.27
C LEU A 94 2.19 -4.15 5.73
N ARG A 95 1.11 -3.90 4.98
CA ARG A 95 0.32 -4.96 4.33
C ARG A 95 1.09 -5.60 3.18
N GLU A 96 1.78 -4.81 2.36
CA GLU A 96 2.61 -5.32 1.26
C GLU A 96 3.76 -6.19 1.79
N MET A 97 4.48 -5.71 2.81
CA MET A 97 5.57 -6.44 3.44
C MET A 97 5.09 -7.71 4.17
N ALA A 98 3.90 -7.69 4.78
CA ALA A 98 3.33 -8.89 5.39
C ALA A 98 2.87 -9.95 4.37
N ARG A 99 2.53 -9.54 3.13
CA ARG A 99 2.19 -10.46 2.03
C ARG A 99 3.44 -11.05 1.37
N PHE A 100 4.51 -10.27 1.33
CA PHE A 100 5.76 -10.63 0.69
C PHE A 100 6.88 -10.73 1.74
N GLU A 101 7.18 -11.97 2.16
CA GLU A 101 8.35 -12.34 2.98
C GLU A 101 9.77 -12.05 2.41
N PRO A 102 10.02 -11.56 1.15
CA PRO A 102 11.37 -11.28 0.69
C PRO A 102 11.84 -9.83 0.88
N TYR A 103 11.25 -9.01 1.75
CA TYR A 103 11.77 -7.64 1.95
C TYR A 103 13.24 -7.60 2.41
N ARG A 104 13.71 -8.71 3.00
CA ARG A 104 15.13 -8.96 3.36
C ARG A 104 16.08 -9.11 2.16
N VAL A 105 15.57 -9.25 0.93
CA VAL A 105 16.36 -9.64 -0.27
C VAL A 105 16.42 -8.53 -1.35
N LEU A 106 15.71 -7.41 -1.17
CA LEU A 106 15.55 -6.39 -2.23
C LEU A 106 16.76 -5.48 -2.47
N ASP A 107 17.85 -5.62 -1.70
CA ASP A 107 19.10 -4.89 -1.97
C ASP A 107 19.91 -5.43 -3.17
N GLY A 108 19.46 -6.52 -3.81
CA GLY A 108 20.22 -7.12 -4.90
C GLY A 108 19.39 -7.91 -5.91
N ALA A 109 18.37 -7.33 -6.54
CA ALA A 109 18.00 -7.69 -7.92
C ALA A 109 16.84 -6.85 -8.42
N GLN A 110 17.02 -6.29 -9.62
CA GLN A 110 15.90 -5.96 -10.47
C GLN A 110 15.11 -7.24 -10.75
N ASN A 111 13.85 -7.33 -10.33
CA ASN A 111 12.82 -7.91 -11.17
C ASN A 111 11.42 -7.52 -10.70
N ARG A 112 10.71 -6.87 -11.63
CA ARG A 112 9.27 -6.72 -11.62
C ARG A 112 8.66 -8.11 -11.77
N ALA A 113 7.75 -8.45 -10.87
CA ALA A 113 6.51 -9.09 -11.22
C ALA A 113 5.47 -8.52 -10.25
N TYR A 114 4.73 -7.53 -10.75
CA TYR A 114 3.41 -7.28 -10.21
C TYR A 114 2.59 -8.48 -10.68
N ASP A 115 2.41 -9.46 -9.81
CA ASP A 115 1.40 -10.49 -10.01
C ASP A 115 0.06 -9.83 -9.65
N ASP A 116 -0.63 -9.47 -10.72
CA ASP A 116 -2.01 -9.05 -10.82
C ASP A 116 -2.88 -10.28 -10.47
N ASP A 117 -3.08 -10.54 -9.18
CA ASP A 117 -4.16 -11.42 -8.70
C ASP A 117 -5.14 -10.57 -7.88
N ASP A 118 -6.10 -10.01 -8.61
CA ASP A 118 -7.40 -9.55 -8.12
C ASP A 118 -8.11 -10.71 -7.40
N ASP A 119 -7.96 -10.78 -6.08
CA ASP A 119 -8.92 -11.47 -5.19
C ASP A 119 -9.62 -10.42 -4.33
N ASP A 120 -10.57 -9.73 -4.97
CA ASP A 120 -11.68 -9.02 -4.34
C ASP A 120 -12.64 -10.07 -3.73
N ASP A 121 -12.32 -10.57 -2.54
CA ASP A 121 -13.25 -11.38 -1.73
C ASP A 121 -14.29 -10.43 -1.09
N GLY A 122 -15.28 -10.04 -1.90
CA GLY A 122 -16.53 -9.46 -1.44
C GLY A 122 -17.40 -10.51 -0.72
N PRO A 123 -18.23 -10.11 0.25
CA PRO A 123 -18.89 -11.03 1.17
C PRO A 123 -19.91 -11.95 0.47
N GLN A 124 -19.83 -13.24 0.81
CA GLN A 124 -20.73 -14.30 0.39
C GLN A 124 -22.07 -14.18 1.13
N ASP A 125 -23.17 -13.95 0.39
CA ASP A 125 -24.54 -14.14 0.88
C ASP A 125 -25.17 -15.33 0.15
N ASP A 126 -25.28 -16.44 0.88
CA ASP A 126 -26.02 -17.65 0.47
C ASP A 126 -27.54 -17.41 0.53
N MET A 127 -28.25 -17.60 -0.60
CA MET A 127 -29.59 -18.21 -0.55
C MET A 127 -30.07 -18.71 -1.93
N MET A 128 -30.17 -20.04 -2.05
CA MET A 128 -30.90 -20.72 -3.13
C MET A 128 -32.36 -20.28 -3.20
N GLY A 129 -32.90 -20.15 -4.41
CA GLY A 129 -34.34 -19.92 -4.59
C GLY A 129 -34.82 -19.87 -6.04
N GLN A 130 -34.80 -21.02 -6.72
CA GLN A 130 -35.87 -21.52 -7.63
C GLN A 130 -36.50 -20.63 -8.74
N LEU A 131 -36.52 -21.24 -9.96
CA LEU A 131 -37.64 -21.33 -10.91
C LEU A 131 -37.91 -20.20 -11.95
N HIS A 132 -37.46 -20.44 -13.19
CA HIS A 132 -38.27 -20.60 -14.44
C HIS A 132 -37.48 -20.09 -15.66
N HIS A 133 -36.95 -21.03 -16.44
CA HIS A 133 -36.49 -20.73 -17.80
C HIS A 133 -37.66 -21.06 -18.74
N ASP A 134 -38.44 -20.03 -19.09
CA ASP A 134 -39.45 -20.14 -20.12
C ASP A 134 -38.78 -20.21 -21.50
N THR A 135 -39.11 -21.29 -22.21
CA THR A 135 -38.78 -21.56 -23.60
C THR A 135 -39.40 -20.49 -24.51
N VAL A 136 -38.57 -19.74 -25.23
CA VAL A 136 -39.02 -18.93 -26.37
C VAL A 136 -39.13 -19.81 -27.63
N PRO A 137 -40.27 -19.83 -28.34
CA PRO A 137 -40.43 -20.66 -29.54
C PRO A 137 -39.85 -19.96 -30.77
N SER A 138 -38.85 -20.59 -31.40
CA SER A 138 -38.38 -20.24 -32.74
C SER A 138 -39.29 -20.87 -33.79
N LEU A 139 -40.26 -20.09 -34.27
CA LEU A 139 -40.95 -20.34 -35.54
C LEU A 139 -39.96 -20.18 -36.70
N PHE A 140 -39.76 -21.22 -37.51
CA PHE A 140 -39.66 -21.21 -38.98
C PHE A 140 -39.10 -22.55 -39.48
N ALA A 141 -39.98 -23.43 -39.99
CA ALA A 141 -39.74 -24.33 -41.13
C ALA A 141 -40.96 -25.23 -41.40
N SER A 142 -41.68 -24.97 -42.50
CA SER A 142 -42.29 -25.93 -43.46
C SER A 142 -43.62 -25.41 -44.00
N VAL A 143 -43.59 -24.90 -45.23
CA VAL A 143 -44.27 -25.47 -46.41
C VAL A 143 -43.68 -24.88 -47.68
#